data_AF-A0AAJ3D130-F1
#
_entry.id   AF-A0AAJ3D130-F1
#
_cell.length_a   1.000
_cell.length_b   1.000
_cell.length_c   1.000
_cell.angle_alpha   90.00
_cell.angle_beta   90.00
_cell.angle_gamma   90.00
#
_symmetry.space_group_name_H-M   'P 1'
#
loop_
_entity.id
_entity.type
_entity.pdbx_description
1 polymer ?
#
loop_
_entity_poly.entity_id
_entity_poly.type
_entity_poly.pdbx_seq_one_letter_code
_entity_poly.pdbx_strand_id
1 'polypeptide(L)'
;MLFEGETEFAPYTAMQDDTAPTGQRIWEELQSGKWGEIAPFTVTPELIAAAKDAKKMEIEAWRTEQEAQPFTFEWNGRTWNAGPDSLARLYPVVMAAKSDTARTALAWGDADNQQVKLSMPELEELAAAMAQAQVDRNDEIY
;
A
#
# COMPACT_ATOMS: atom_id res chain seq x y z
N MET A 1 -1.71 38.66 -0.13
CA MET A 1 -0.60 37.78 -0.53
C MET A 1 -0.76 37.44 -1.99
N LEU A 2 0.35 37.39 -2.73
CA LEU A 2 0.43 37.07 -4.16
C LEU A 2 0.19 35.56 -4.39
N PHE A 3 -0.65 35.20 -5.37
CA PHE A 3 -0.71 33.85 -5.96
C PHE A 3 -0.29 33.87 -7.45
N GLU A 4 0.22 35.00 -7.93
CA GLU A 4 0.58 35.16 -9.34
C GLU A 4 1.93 34.46 -9.60
N GLY A 5 1.87 33.28 -10.21
CA GLY A 5 3.03 32.42 -10.50
C GLY A 5 3.18 31.20 -9.56
N GLU A 6 2.30 31.04 -8.57
CA GLU A 6 2.30 29.89 -7.67
C GLU A 6 1.68 28.65 -8.34
N THR A 7 2.34 27.50 -8.23
CA THR A 7 1.86 26.22 -8.78
C THR A 7 1.25 25.29 -7.73
N GLU A 8 1.38 25.63 -6.45
CA GLU A 8 0.83 24.85 -5.34
C GLU A 8 -0.61 25.28 -5.01
N PHE A 9 -1.45 24.30 -4.65
CA PHE A 9 -2.82 24.56 -4.22
C PHE A 9 -2.84 25.04 -2.77
N ALA A 10 -3.25 26.29 -2.56
CA ALA A 10 -3.45 26.87 -1.23
C ALA A 10 -4.94 27.20 -1.00
N PRO A 11 -5.48 26.95 0.20
CA PRO A 11 -6.79 27.47 0.57
C PRO A 11 -6.77 29.00 0.48
N TYR A 12 -7.77 29.55 -0.20
CA TYR A 12 -7.90 31.00 -0.39
C TYR A 12 -9.31 31.46 -0.03
N THR A 13 -9.38 32.53 0.75
CA THR A 13 -10.64 33.18 1.11
C THR A 13 -10.66 34.56 0.48
N ALA A 14 -11.45 34.72 -0.58
CA ALA A 14 -11.70 36.04 -1.17
C ALA A 14 -12.55 36.88 -0.22
N MET A 15 -12.17 38.13 -0.01
CA MET A 15 -12.83 39.07 0.91
C MET A 15 -13.19 40.36 0.18
N GLN A 16 -14.07 41.17 0.77
CA GLN A 16 -14.48 42.44 0.17
C GLN A 16 -13.32 43.43 0.01
N ASP A 17 -12.39 43.42 0.97
CA ASP A 17 -11.20 44.27 1.03
C ASP A 17 -9.95 43.57 0.49
N ASP A 18 -10.13 42.52 -0.31
CA ASP A 18 -9.01 41.80 -0.90
C ASP A 18 -8.16 42.73 -1.77
N THR A 19 -6.84 42.58 -1.64
CA THR A 19 -5.86 43.39 -2.38
C THR A 19 -5.28 42.64 -3.57
N ALA A 20 -5.47 41.32 -3.64
CA ALA A 20 -5.05 40.52 -4.77
C ALA A 20 -6.08 40.65 -5.91
N PRO A 21 -5.65 40.91 -7.16
CA PRO A 21 -6.58 41.00 -8.31
C PRO A 21 -7.45 39.76 -8.49
N THR A 22 -6.89 38.57 -8.20
CA THR A 22 -7.62 37.30 -8.22
C THR A 22 -8.73 37.27 -7.16
N GLY A 23 -8.46 37.73 -5.94
CA GLY A 23 -9.45 37.84 -4.88
C GLY A 23 -10.56 38.81 -5.15
N GLN A 24 -10.21 39.99 -5.63
CA GLN A 24 -11.17 41.00 -6.04
C GLN A 24 -12.11 40.44 -7.10
N ARG A 25 -11.57 39.79 -8.14
CA ARG A 25 -12.36 39.15 -9.18
C ARG A 25 -13.25 38.04 -8.66
N ILE A 26 -12.74 37.16 -7.78
CA ILE A 26 -13.55 36.09 -7.17
C ILE A 26 -14.68 36.70 -6.33
N TRP A 27 -14.39 37.71 -5.50
CA TRP A 27 -15.38 38.40 -4.69
C TRP A 27 -16.46 39.07 -5.54
N GLU A 28 -16.07 39.84 -6.56
CA GLU A 28 -16.99 40.48 -7.49
C GLU A 28 -17.89 39.47 -8.22
N GLU A 29 -17.32 38.37 -8.72
CA GLU A 29 -18.09 37.31 -9.39
C GLU A 29 -19.07 36.63 -8.43
N LEU A 30 -18.68 36.37 -7.16
CA LEU A 30 -19.58 35.84 -6.14
C LEU A 30 -20.73 36.81 -5.83
N GLN A 31 -20.44 38.11 -5.69
CA GLN A 31 -21.45 39.12 -5.40
C GLN A 31 -22.34 39.47 -6.60
N SER A 32 -21.90 39.16 -7.83
CA SER A 32 -22.63 39.53 -9.05
C SER A 32 -23.99 38.84 -9.22
N GLY A 33 -24.28 37.79 -8.44
CA GLY A 33 -25.50 36.98 -8.56
C GLY A 33 -25.57 36.11 -9.82
N LYS A 34 -24.55 36.16 -10.69
CA LYS A 34 -24.43 35.37 -11.93
C LYS A 34 -24.54 33.86 -11.71
N TRP A 35 -24.18 33.39 -10.52
CA TRP A 35 -24.13 31.97 -10.15
C TRP A 35 -25.33 31.51 -9.30
N GLY A 36 -26.34 32.36 -9.15
CA GLY A 36 -27.50 32.11 -8.29
C GLY A 36 -27.25 32.45 -6.82
N GLU A 37 -28.17 32.03 -5.95
CA GLU A 37 -28.03 32.19 -4.50
C GLU A 37 -26.89 31.31 -3.98
N ILE A 38 -25.89 31.92 -3.34
CA ILE A 38 -24.77 31.20 -2.73
C ILE A 38 -25.25 30.66 -1.38
N ALA A 39 -25.77 29.44 -1.39
CA ALA A 39 -26.13 28.73 -0.17
C ALA A 39 -24.88 28.25 0.59
N PRO A 40 -24.87 28.25 1.93
CA PRO A 40 -23.82 27.61 2.70
C PRO A 40 -23.66 26.13 2.33
N PHE A 41 -22.42 25.67 2.25
CA PHE A 41 -22.14 24.25 2.04
C PHE A 41 -22.71 23.43 3.21
N THR A 42 -23.53 22.43 2.88
CA THR A 42 -24.12 21.52 3.86
C THR A 42 -23.58 20.12 3.63
N VAL A 43 -22.97 19.53 4.65
CA VAL A 43 -22.51 18.14 4.61
C VAL A 43 -23.75 17.23 4.65
N THR A 44 -24.02 16.53 3.56
CA THR A 44 -25.13 15.57 3.49
C THR A 44 -24.68 14.16 3.87
N PRO A 45 -25.58 13.29 4.33
CA PRO A 45 -25.27 11.87 4.55
C PRO A 45 -24.67 11.18 3.31
N GLU A 46 -25.15 11.53 2.12
CA GLU A 46 -24.67 10.98 0.84
C GLU A 46 -23.22 11.40 0.56
N LEU A 47 -22.85 12.66 0.82
CA LEU A 47 -21.47 13.13 0.71
C LEU A 47 -20.55 12.40 1.68
N ILE A 48 -20.99 12.17 2.92
CA ILE A 48 -20.23 11.41 3.91
C ILE A 48 -20.05 9.95 3.45
N ALA A 49 -21.11 9.31 2.93
CA ALA A 49 -21.05 7.94 2.44
C ALA A 49 -20.06 7.81 1.29
N ALA A 50 -20.15 8.69 0.27
CA ALA A 50 -19.23 8.71 -0.86
C ALA A 50 -17.77 8.92 -0.43
N ALA A 51 -17.53 9.83 0.52
CA ALA A 51 -16.18 10.07 1.04
C ALA A 51 -15.63 8.86 1.82
N LYS A 52 -16.47 8.16 2.58
CA LYS A 52 -16.08 6.92 3.28
C LYS A 52 -15.76 5.80 2.30
N ASP A 53 -16.57 5.62 1.27
CA ASP A 53 -16.35 4.60 0.24
C ASP A 53 -15.06 4.87 -0.52
N ALA A 54 -14.80 6.12 -0.91
CA ALA A 54 -13.55 6.52 -1.53
C ALA A 54 -12.34 6.22 -0.64
N LYS A 55 -12.42 6.57 0.66
CA LYS A 55 -11.33 6.30 1.60
C LYS A 55 -11.13 4.79 1.83
N LYS A 56 -12.21 4.00 1.84
CA LYS A 56 -12.13 2.54 1.94
C LYS A 56 -11.38 1.95 0.74
N MET A 57 -11.70 2.38 -0.48
CA MET A 57 -11.00 1.93 -1.68
C MET A 57 -9.51 2.26 -1.64
N GLU A 58 -9.14 3.45 -1.14
CA GLU A 58 -7.74 3.85 -0.97
C GLU A 58 -7.00 2.94 0.01
N ILE A 59 -7.64 2.59 1.14
CA ILE A 59 -7.07 1.67 2.14
C ILE A 59 -6.92 0.25 1.57
N GLU A 60 -7.90 -0.23 0.81
CA GLU A 60 -7.86 -1.56 0.18
C GLU A 60 -6.76 -1.65 -0.89
N ALA A 61 -6.61 -0.61 -1.70
CA ALA A 61 -5.52 -0.51 -2.67
C ALA A 61 -4.16 -0.49 -1.97
N TRP A 62 -4.00 0.33 -0.94
CA TRP A 62 -2.76 0.39 -0.16
C TRP A 62 -2.42 -0.96 0.48
N ARG A 63 -3.39 -1.64 1.10
CA ARG A 63 -3.19 -2.96 1.69
C ARG A 63 -2.71 -3.96 0.65
N THR A 64 -3.38 -4.01 -0.50
CA THR A 64 -3.02 -4.91 -1.61
C THR A 64 -1.58 -4.67 -2.06
N GLU A 65 -1.17 -3.40 -2.17
CA GLU A 65 0.21 -3.04 -2.50
C GLU A 65 1.20 -3.49 -1.42
N GLN A 66 0.89 -3.28 -0.13
CA GLN A 66 1.77 -3.67 0.97
C GLN A 66 1.91 -5.18 1.10
N GLU A 67 0.82 -5.94 1.00
CA GLU A 67 0.84 -7.41 1.11
C GLU A 67 1.62 -8.08 -0.02
N ALA A 68 1.71 -7.43 -1.19
CA ALA A 68 2.46 -7.90 -2.33
C ALA A 68 3.97 -7.59 -2.24
N GLN A 69 4.42 -6.73 -1.31
CA GLN A 69 5.83 -6.37 -1.23
C GLN A 69 6.70 -7.56 -0.80
N PRO A 70 7.85 -7.77 -1.47
CA PRO A 70 8.82 -8.74 -1.00
C PRO A 70 9.49 -8.22 0.28
N PHE A 71 9.90 -9.15 1.13
CA PHE A 71 10.68 -8.86 2.33
C PHE A 71 11.64 -10.02 2.60
N THR A 72 12.48 -9.85 3.62
CA THR A 72 13.40 -10.90 4.09
C THR A 72 13.16 -11.24 5.54
N PHE A 73 13.46 -12.48 5.92
CA PHE A 73 13.39 -12.92 7.31
C PHE A 73 14.57 -13.84 7.67
N GLU A 74 14.89 -13.92 8.95
CA GLU A 74 15.95 -14.77 9.48
C GLU A 74 15.41 -16.16 9.83
N TRP A 75 16.05 -17.21 9.32
CA TRP A 75 15.79 -18.58 9.73
C TRP A 75 17.06 -19.42 9.64
N ASN A 76 17.34 -20.18 10.70
CA ASN A 76 18.50 -21.06 10.81
C ASN A 76 19.85 -20.36 10.51
N GLY A 77 20.01 -19.13 11.02
CA GLY A 77 21.24 -18.34 10.87
C GLY A 77 21.47 -17.78 9.46
N ARG A 78 20.41 -17.69 8.63
CA ARG A 78 20.45 -17.12 7.29
C ARG A 78 19.25 -16.21 7.04
N THR A 79 19.46 -15.23 6.18
CA THR A 79 18.43 -14.36 5.64
C THR A 79 17.82 -14.97 4.39
N TRP A 80 16.50 -15.09 4.34
CA TRP A 80 15.77 -15.67 3.19
C TRP A 80 14.82 -14.66 2.57
N ASN A 81 14.64 -14.74 1.25
CA ASN A 81 13.54 -14.04 0.58
C ASN A 81 12.20 -14.63 1.04
N ALA A 82 11.28 -13.76 1.45
CA ALA A 82 9.90 -14.07 1.80
C ALA A 82 8.94 -13.27 0.91
N GLY A 83 7.65 -13.28 1.26
CA GLY A 83 6.58 -12.70 0.45
C GLY A 83 5.78 -13.75 -0.32
N PRO A 84 4.61 -13.36 -0.88
CA PRO A 84 3.73 -14.25 -1.61
C PRO A 84 4.43 -15.01 -2.75
N ASP A 85 5.33 -14.33 -3.48
CA ASP A 85 6.08 -14.93 -4.59
C ASP A 85 7.11 -15.98 -4.13
N SER A 86 7.72 -15.78 -2.97
CA SER A 86 8.67 -16.76 -2.41
C SER A 86 7.94 -18.02 -1.96
N LEU A 87 6.77 -17.87 -1.32
CA LEU A 87 5.89 -18.98 -0.94
C LEU A 87 5.35 -19.73 -2.17
N ALA A 88 4.91 -19.00 -3.20
CA ALA A 88 4.38 -19.59 -4.44
C ALA A 88 5.42 -20.47 -5.17
N ARG A 89 6.71 -20.16 -5.04
CA ARG A 89 7.81 -20.98 -5.57
C ARG A 89 8.19 -22.14 -4.64
N LEU A 90 8.19 -21.92 -3.33
CA LEU A 90 8.64 -22.91 -2.35
C LEU A 90 7.62 -24.04 -2.16
N TYR A 91 6.32 -23.75 -2.13
CA TYR A 91 5.30 -24.77 -1.88
C TYR A 91 5.29 -25.92 -2.91
N PRO A 92 5.35 -25.69 -4.23
CA PRO A 92 5.45 -26.78 -5.21
C PRO A 92 6.70 -27.63 -5.00
N VAL A 93 7.82 -27.02 -4.59
CA VAL A 93 9.07 -27.73 -4.32
C VAL A 93 8.93 -28.65 -3.13
N VAL A 94 8.33 -28.17 -2.04
CA VAL A 94 8.03 -28.98 -0.84
C VAL A 94 7.06 -30.13 -1.18
N MET A 95 6.04 -29.88 -1.99
CA MET A 95 5.08 -30.92 -2.39
C MET A 95 5.70 -32.00 -3.29
N ALA A 96 6.56 -31.60 -4.23
CA ALA A 96 7.29 -32.54 -5.07
C ALA A 96 8.30 -33.37 -4.26
N ALA A 97 9.00 -32.72 -3.32
CA ALA A 97 9.93 -33.34 -2.38
C ALA A 97 9.28 -34.47 -1.56
N LYS A 98 8.05 -34.28 -1.09
CA LYS A 98 7.30 -35.30 -0.35
C LYS A 98 7.00 -36.56 -1.15
N SER A 99 6.97 -36.47 -2.47
CA SER A 99 6.60 -37.57 -3.36
C SER A 99 7.81 -38.32 -3.92
N ASP A 100 8.99 -37.68 -3.97
CA ASP A 100 10.23 -38.24 -4.50
C ASP A 100 11.13 -38.77 -3.36
N THR A 101 10.89 -40.02 -2.93
CA THR A 101 11.65 -40.65 -1.84
C THR A 101 13.12 -40.91 -2.17
N ALA A 102 13.54 -40.77 -3.44
CA ALA A 102 14.93 -40.90 -3.84
C ALA A 102 15.73 -39.61 -3.60
N ARG A 103 15.06 -38.45 -3.52
CA ARG A 103 15.72 -37.16 -3.32
C ARG A 103 15.75 -36.78 -1.85
N THR A 104 16.95 -36.74 -1.27
CA THR A 104 17.14 -36.46 0.16
C THR A 104 17.41 -34.98 0.47
N ALA A 105 17.85 -34.20 -0.52
CA ALA A 105 18.13 -32.77 -0.39
C ALA A 105 17.94 -31.99 -1.70
N LEU A 106 17.67 -30.69 -1.59
CA LEU A 106 17.59 -29.73 -2.71
C LEU A 106 18.34 -28.45 -2.38
N ALA A 107 18.83 -27.77 -3.41
CA ALA A 107 19.40 -26.44 -3.26
C ALA A 107 18.28 -25.38 -3.34
N TRP A 108 18.28 -24.44 -2.40
CA TRP A 108 17.40 -23.27 -2.38
C TRP A 108 18.24 -22.00 -2.19
N GLY A 109 17.88 -20.93 -2.88
CA GLY A 109 18.58 -19.65 -2.78
C GLY A 109 18.19 -18.87 -1.53
N ASP A 110 19.18 -18.43 -0.76
CA ASP A 110 18.96 -17.44 0.31
C ASP A 110 18.83 -16.01 -0.26
N ALA A 111 18.67 -15.00 0.60
CA ALA A 111 18.50 -13.61 0.19
C ALA A 111 19.71 -13.04 -0.56
N ASP A 112 20.91 -13.58 -0.29
CA ASP A 112 22.17 -13.20 -0.94
C ASP A 112 22.42 -13.99 -2.24
N ASN A 113 21.42 -14.76 -2.71
CA ASN A 113 21.50 -15.67 -3.85
C ASN A 113 22.52 -16.82 -3.68
N GLN A 114 22.88 -17.17 -2.44
CA GLN A 114 23.68 -18.37 -2.17
C GLN A 114 22.80 -19.61 -2.24
N GLN A 115 23.29 -20.64 -2.94
CA GLN A 115 22.62 -21.93 -3.02
C GLN A 115 22.87 -22.72 -1.73
N VAL A 116 21.83 -22.89 -0.92
CA VAL A 116 21.88 -23.63 0.34
C VAL A 116 21.24 -24.99 0.13
N LYS A 117 22.00 -26.04 0.42
CA LYS A 117 21.51 -27.41 0.34
C LYS A 117 20.71 -27.73 1.60
N LEU A 118 19.39 -27.91 1.44
CA LEU A 118 18.46 -28.24 2.50
C LEU A 118 17.96 -29.67 2.33
N SER A 119 17.86 -30.40 3.43
CA SER A 119 17.15 -31.67 3.49
C SER A 119 15.65 -31.47 3.29
N MET A 120 14.92 -32.55 3.00
CA MET A 120 13.45 -32.46 2.83
C MET A 120 12.75 -31.90 4.09
N PRO A 121 13.09 -32.33 5.33
CA PRO A 121 12.54 -31.70 6.54
C PRO A 121 12.89 -30.21 6.67
N GLU A 122 14.11 -29.81 6.36
CA GLU A 122 14.52 -28.39 6.43
C GLU A 122 13.77 -27.52 5.41
N LEU A 123 13.38 -28.05 4.24
CA LEU A 123 12.52 -27.33 3.29
C LEU A 123 11.10 -27.14 3.83
N GLU A 124 10.56 -28.14 4.52
CA GLU A 124 9.26 -28.04 5.16
C GLU A 124 9.28 -27.01 6.30
N GLU A 125 10.34 -27.03 7.12
CA GLU A 125 10.54 -26.06 8.19
C GLU A 125 10.76 -24.64 7.63
N LEU A 126 11.54 -24.48 6.56
CA LEU A 126 11.70 -23.19 5.89
C LEU A 126 10.36 -22.66 5.37
N ALA A 127 9.54 -23.52 4.75
CA ALA A 127 8.22 -23.12 4.26
C ALA A 127 7.28 -22.71 5.40
N ALA A 128 7.28 -23.45 6.51
CA ALA A 128 6.50 -23.11 7.69
C ALA A 128 6.96 -21.78 8.32
N ALA A 129 8.27 -21.59 8.45
CA ALA A 129 8.83 -20.35 9.00
C ALA A 129 8.55 -19.14 8.10
N MET A 130 8.66 -19.29 6.77
CA MET A 130 8.30 -18.23 5.81
C MET A 130 6.81 -17.91 5.84
N ALA A 131 5.95 -18.92 5.98
CA ALA A 131 4.51 -18.72 6.11
C ALA A 131 4.16 -17.96 7.40
N GLN A 132 4.82 -18.29 8.51
CA GLN A 132 4.66 -17.54 9.76
C GLN A 132 5.15 -16.09 9.61
N ALA A 133 6.32 -15.89 9.01
CA ALA A 133 6.84 -14.55 8.77
C ALA A 133 5.91 -13.71 7.88
N GLN A 134 5.22 -14.33 6.91
CA GLN A 134 4.19 -13.66 6.10
C GLN A 134 2.97 -13.26 6.94
N VAL A 135 2.52 -14.11 7.86
CA VAL A 135 1.42 -13.80 8.79
C VAL A 135 1.81 -12.62 9.67
N ASP A 136 2.98 -12.70 10.32
CA ASP A 136 3.48 -11.65 11.21
C ASP A 136 3.61 -10.30 10.46
N ARG A 137 4.14 -10.33 9.23
CA ARG A 137 4.27 -9.15 8.38
C ARG A 137 2.92 -8.57 7.98
N ASN A 138 1.92 -9.42 7.73
CA ASN A 138 0.56 -9.00 7.39
C ASN A 138 -0.15 -8.40 8.60
N ASP A 139 0.06 -8.92 9.81
CA ASP A 139 -0.51 -8.38 11.04
C ASP A 139 -0.05 -6.94 11.32
N GLU A 140 1.10 -6.51 10.80
CA GLU A 140 1.56 -5.11 10.85
C GLU A 140 0.86 -4.18 9.85
N ILE A 141 0.17 -4.74 8.85
CA ILE A 141 -0.58 -4.00 7.81
C ILE A 141 -2.04 -3.76 8.27
N TYR A 142 -2.58 -4.65 9.10
CA TYR A 142 -3.97 -4.63 9.58
C TYR A 142 -4.17 -3.83 10.86
#